data_AF-A0AA35TIY0-F1
#
_entry.id   AF-A0AA35TIY0-F1
#
_cell.length_a   1.000
_cell.length_b   1.000
_cell.length_c   1.000
_cell.angle_alpha   90.00
_cell.angle_beta   90.00
_cell.angle_gamma   90.00
#
_symmetry.space_group_name_H-M   'P 1'
#
loop_
_entity.id
_entity.type
_entity.pdbx_description
1 polymer ?
#
loop_
_entity_poly.entity_id
_entity_poly.type
_entity_poly.pdbx_seq_one_letter_code
_entity_poly.pdbx_strand_id
1 'polypeptide(L)'
;MFNVADLTGRYITHWVQVGSGRRSLLLMTALRCLFIPAFLFCNVQVKGERGIPTYSHLPEYDIIPIFLVALFGISNGYLGSVAMVTAPQKVREDEKETASTIMAFFLSGGLFSGGVLSFLWTFLVNPS
;
A
#
# COMPACT_ATOMS: atom_id res chain seq x y z
N MET A 1 5.87 -11.51 -0.58
CA MET A 1 6.44 -10.32 0.11
C MET A 1 5.35 -9.38 0.59
N PHE A 2 4.60 -8.72 -0.30
CA PHE A 2 3.59 -7.72 0.10
C PHE A 2 2.49 -8.25 1.04
N ASN A 3 1.87 -9.40 0.75
CA ASN A 3 0.81 -9.95 1.62
C ASN A 3 1.31 -10.37 3.02
N VAL A 4 2.54 -10.88 3.10
CA VAL A 4 3.15 -11.24 4.39
C VAL A 4 3.46 -9.98 5.18
N ALA A 5 4.05 -8.98 4.53
CA ALA A 5 4.32 -7.67 5.11
C ALA A 5 3.03 -6.97 5.58
N ASP A 6 1.96 -7.00 4.78
CA ASP A 6 0.63 -6.50 5.15
C ASP A 6 0.10 -7.22 6.40
N LEU A 7 0.12 -8.55 6.40
CA LEU A 7 -0.30 -9.34 7.56
C LEU A 7 0.50 -8.98 8.81
N THR A 8 1.83 -8.89 8.71
CA THR A 8 2.71 -8.46 9.81
C THR A 8 2.34 -7.07 10.31
N GLY A 9 2.07 -6.11 9.41
CA GLY A 9 1.60 -4.77 9.76
C GLY A 9 0.28 -4.78 10.55
N ARG A 10 -0.67 -5.65 10.16
CA ARG A 10 -1.94 -5.85 10.87
C ARG A 10 -1.76 -6.48 12.25
N TYR A 11 -0.81 -7.40 12.40
CA TYR A 11 -0.48 -7.96 13.72
C TYR A 11 0.18 -6.90 14.63
N ILE A 12 1.07 -6.07 14.10
CA ILE A 12 1.74 -5.00 14.87
C ILE A 12 0.71 -4.00 15.42
N THR A 13 -0.34 -3.67 14.67
CA THR A 13 -1.42 -2.80 15.16
C THR A 13 -2.15 -3.32 16.38
N HIS A 14 -2.17 -4.63 16.60
CA HIS A 14 -2.81 -5.21 17.77
C HIS A 14 -2.01 -4.89 19.05
N TRP A 15 -0.69 -4.81 18.94
CA TRP A 15 0.22 -4.53 20.06
C TRP A 15 0.50 -3.05 20.26
N VAL A 16 0.50 -2.28 19.17
CA VAL A 16 0.87 -0.87 19.16
C VAL A 16 -0.21 -0.06 18.45
N GLN A 17 -1.18 0.46 19.21
CA GLN A 17 -2.06 1.52 18.75
C GLN A 17 -1.39 2.88 19.02
N VAL A 18 -0.33 3.21 18.27
CA VAL A 18 0.28 4.55 18.38
C VAL A 18 -0.77 5.60 18.01
N GLY A 19 -0.97 6.55 18.94
CA GLY A 19 -1.84 7.72 18.88
C GLY A 19 -2.40 8.04 17.49
N SER A 20 -3.59 7.51 17.22
CA SER A 20 -4.32 7.59 15.95
C SER A 20 -4.92 8.99 15.73
N GLY A 21 -4.03 9.97 15.59
CA GLY A 21 -4.39 11.29 15.11
C GLY A 21 -4.79 11.21 13.64
N ARG A 22 -5.97 11.74 13.28
CA ARG A 22 -6.50 11.77 11.89
C ARG A 22 -5.44 12.29 10.90
N ARG A 23 -4.62 13.25 11.33
CA ARG A 23 -3.52 13.85 10.56
C ARG A 23 -2.33 12.91 10.32
N SER A 24 -1.98 12.07 11.29
CA SER A 24 -0.89 11.09 11.16
C SER A 24 -1.23 10.01 10.14
N LEU A 25 -2.46 9.49 10.18
CA LEU A 25 -2.96 8.52 9.19
C LEU A 25 -3.01 9.11 7.78
N LEU A 26 -3.47 10.36 7.65
CA LEU A 26 -3.48 11.06 6.36
C LEU A 26 -2.07 11.32 5.84
N LEU A 27 -1.13 11.74 6.70
CA LEU A 27 0.26 11.96 6.31
C LEU A 27 0.94 10.68 5.86
N MET A 28 0.74 9.56 6.58
CA MET A 28 1.25 8.25 6.21
C MET A 28 0.61 7.72 4.91
N THR A 29 -0.66 8.03 4.66
CA THR A 29 -1.33 7.71 3.39
C THR A 29 -0.80 8.58 2.25
N ALA A 30 -0.55 9.87 2.48
CA ALA A 30 0.07 10.74 1.50
C ALA A 30 1.52 10.31 1.18
N LEU A 31 2.27 9.85 2.19
CA LEU A 31 3.60 9.28 2.02
C LEU A 31 3.58 8.02 1.15
N ARG A 32 2.45 7.28 1.09
CA ARG A 32 2.24 6.17 0.13
C ARG A 32 2.25 6.61 -1.32
N CYS A 33 1.67 7.76 -1.62
CA CYS A 33 1.74 8.31 -2.97
C CYS A 33 3.18 8.66 -3.36
N LEU A 34 4.05 8.96 -2.39
CA LEU A 34 5.48 9.22 -2.61
C LEU A 34 6.29 7.94 -2.91
N PHE A 35 5.82 6.78 -2.44
CA PHE A 35 6.44 5.50 -2.79
C PHE A 35 6.23 5.15 -4.26
N ILE A 36 5.15 5.61 -4.91
CA ILE A 36 4.89 5.37 -6.35
C ILE A 36 6.01 5.93 -7.26
N PRO A 37 6.37 7.23 -7.20
CA PRO A 37 7.49 7.76 -7.98
C PRO A 37 8.83 7.19 -7.53
N ALA A 38 9.02 6.83 -6.25
CA ALA A 38 10.24 6.16 -5.79
C ALA A 38 10.40 4.76 -6.40
N PHE A 39 9.31 3.98 -6.49
CA PHE A 39 9.26 2.72 -7.21
C PHE A 39 9.49 2.92 -8.71
N LEU A 40 8.89 3.96 -9.30
CA LEU A 40 9.08 4.29 -10.71
C LEU A 40 10.54 4.66 -11.01
N PHE A 41 11.19 5.45 -10.15
CA PHE A 41 12.62 5.78 -10.28
C PHE A 41 13.52 4.56 -10.12
N CYS A 42 13.25 3.68 -9.14
CA CYS A 42 13.98 2.42 -9.00
C CYS A 42 13.75 1.50 -10.21
N ASN A 43 12.53 1.44 -10.76
CA ASN A 43 12.22 0.63 -11.94
C ASN A 43 12.79 1.21 -13.24
N VAL A 44 12.87 2.55 -13.37
CA VAL A 44 13.47 3.24 -14.52
C VAL A 44 14.97 3.00 -14.59
N GLN A 45 15.67 2.91 -13.44
CA GLN A 45 17.06 2.46 -13.44
C GLN A 45 17.21 1.02 -13.93
N VAL A 46 16.25 0.14 -13.61
CA VAL A 46 16.24 -1.26 -14.07
C VAL A 46 15.86 -1.38 -15.57
N LYS A 47 15.04 -0.48 -16.10
CA LYS A 47 14.61 -0.46 -17.51
C LYS A 47 15.45 0.42 -18.44
N GLY A 48 16.46 1.12 -17.90
CA GLY A 48 17.26 2.13 -18.61
C GLY A 48 18.08 1.60 -19.79
N GLU A 49 18.32 0.29 -19.89
CA GLU A 49 19.01 -0.29 -21.05
C GLU A 49 18.27 -1.52 -21.56
N ARG A 50 17.44 -1.28 -22.60
CA ARG A 50 17.12 -2.21 -23.70
C ARG A 50 16.81 -3.66 -23.31
N GLY A 51 15.54 -4.07 -23.32
CA GLY A 51 15.08 -5.34 -23.93
C GLY A 51 15.89 -6.65 -23.77
N ILE A 52 16.69 -6.84 -22.73
CA ILE A 52 17.36 -8.10 -22.42
C ILE A 52 16.88 -8.61 -21.05
N PRO A 53 16.54 -9.91 -20.91
CA PRO A 53 16.28 -10.54 -19.63
C PRO A 53 17.62 -10.69 -18.92
N THR A 54 18.16 -9.59 -18.40
CA THR A 54 19.46 -9.61 -17.74
C THR A 54 19.26 -10.07 -16.31
N TYR A 55 19.32 -11.40 -16.15
CA TYR A 55 19.98 -12.08 -15.04
C TYR A 55 20.20 -11.22 -13.78
N SER A 56 19.13 -11.14 -13.00
CA SER A 56 19.08 -10.82 -11.58
C SER A 56 19.98 -11.75 -10.76
N HIS A 57 21.29 -11.49 -10.76
CA HIS A 57 22.27 -12.22 -9.95
C HIS A 57 23.18 -11.32 -9.09
N LEU A 58 22.93 -10.01 -8.99
CA LEU A 58 23.56 -9.20 -7.95
C LEU A 58 22.58 -8.95 -6.79
N PRO A 59 22.83 -9.54 -5.60
CA PRO A 59 21.91 -9.46 -4.48
C PRO A 59 21.73 -8.03 -3.94
N GLU A 60 22.59 -7.06 -4.26
CA GLU A 60 22.59 -5.70 -3.70
C GLU A 60 21.56 -4.75 -4.36
N TYR A 61 21.22 -4.93 -5.64
CA TYR A 61 20.31 -4.04 -6.36
C TYR A 61 18.82 -4.42 -6.20
N ASP A 62 18.53 -5.68 -5.84
CA ASP A 62 17.18 -6.15 -5.54
C ASP A 62 16.72 -5.81 -4.11
N ILE A 63 17.65 -5.50 -3.19
CA ILE A 63 17.33 -5.23 -1.78
C ILE A 63 16.43 -4.00 -1.66
N ILE A 64 16.72 -2.94 -2.42
CA ILE A 64 16.03 -1.66 -2.35
C ILE A 64 14.54 -1.80 -2.71
N PRO A 65 14.16 -2.34 -3.89
CA PRO A 65 12.75 -2.57 -4.21
C PRO A 65 12.09 -3.57 -3.26
N ILE A 66 12.79 -4.61 -2.80
CA ILE A 66 12.25 -5.58 -1.83
C ILE A 66 11.94 -4.92 -0.49
N PHE A 67 12.86 -4.12 0.05
CA PHE A 67 12.66 -3.36 1.29
C PHE A 67 11.53 -2.35 1.14
N LEU A 68 11.46 -1.64 0.01
CA LEU A 68 10.39 -0.70 -0.27
C LEU A 68 9.03 -1.41 -0.31
N VAL A 69 8.91 -2.56 -0.97
CA VAL A 69 7.66 -3.35 -1.01
C VAL A 69 7.30 -3.88 0.37
N ALA A 70 8.28 -4.33 1.16
CA ALA A 70 8.05 -4.80 2.52
C ALA A 70 7.57 -3.65 3.44
N LEU A 71 8.25 -2.50 3.42
CA LEU A 71 7.87 -1.33 4.21
C LEU A 71 6.50 -0.78 3.78
N PHE A 72 6.23 -0.76 2.47
CA PHE A 72 4.94 -0.37 1.92
C PHE A 72 3.83 -1.32 2.39
N GLY A 73 4.06 -2.63 2.33
CA GLY A 73 3.14 -3.65 2.84
C GLY A 73 2.84 -3.52 4.32
N ILE A 74 3.89 -3.45 5.16
CA ILE A 74 3.74 -3.27 6.62
C ILE A 74 2.96 -2.00 6.93
N SER A 75 3.30 -0.89 6.26
CA SER A 75 2.57 0.36 6.44
C SER A 75 1.10 0.19 6.08
N ASN A 76 0.78 -0.48 4.96
CA ASN A 76 -0.59 -0.66 4.48
C ASN A 76 -1.44 -1.47 5.45
N GLY A 77 -0.91 -2.59 5.92
CA GLY A 77 -1.55 -3.41 6.94
C GLY A 77 -1.74 -2.65 8.25
N TYR A 78 -0.73 -1.89 8.67
CA TYR A 78 -0.80 -1.12 9.91
C TYR A 78 -1.86 0.00 9.83
N LEU A 79 -1.79 0.88 8.83
CA LEU A 79 -2.76 1.97 8.69
C LEU A 79 -4.19 1.47 8.46
N GLY A 80 -4.36 0.44 7.62
CA GLY A 80 -5.67 -0.14 7.34
C GLY A 80 -6.32 -0.66 8.61
N SER A 81 -5.56 -1.41 9.42
CA SER A 81 -6.01 -1.90 10.73
C SER A 81 -6.28 -0.77 11.72
N VAL A 82 -5.38 0.21 11.88
CA VAL A 82 -5.63 1.35 12.79
C VAL A 82 -6.90 2.10 12.38
N ALA A 83 -7.09 2.35 11.08
CA ALA A 83 -8.28 3.05 10.58
C ALA A 83 -9.54 2.24 10.86
N MET A 84 -9.56 0.94 10.54
CA MET A 84 -10.72 0.07 10.77
C MET A 84 -11.05 -0.13 12.25
N VAL A 85 -10.06 -0.10 13.15
CA VAL A 85 -10.30 -0.21 14.60
C VAL A 85 -10.72 1.13 15.20
N THR A 86 -10.08 2.23 14.82
CA THR A 86 -10.29 3.55 15.46
C THR A 86 -11.50 4.29 14.90
N ALA A 87 -11.83 4.12 13.63
CA ALA A 87 -12.92 4.87 12.99
C ALA A 87 -14.33 4.51 13.52
N PRO A 88 -14.72 3.23 13.69
CA PRO A 88 -16.02 2.91 14.29
C PRO A 88 -16.09 3.36 15.76
N GLN A 89 -14.97 3.41 16.49
CA GLN A 89 -14.96 3.93 17.86
C GLN A 89 -15.32 5.42 17.98
N LYS A 90 -15.28 6.18 16.89
CA LYS A 90 -15.64 7.61 16.86
C LYS A 90 -17.10 7.87 16.48
N VAL A 91 -17.87 6.83 16.14
CA VAL A 91 -19.31 6.92 15.88
C VAL A 91 -20.11 6.29 17.02
N ARG A 92 -21.40 6.61 17.08
CA ARG A 92 -22.33 6.05 18.08
C ARG A 92 -22.42 4.53 17.92
N GLU A 93 -22.65 3.82 19.02
CA GLU A 93 -22.65 2.35 19.09
C GLU A 93 -23.53 1.67 18.03
N ASP A 94 -24.69 2.26 17.77
CA ASP A 94 -25.69 1.83 16.79
C ASP A 94 -25.25 2.04 15.33
N GLU A 95 -24.33 2.98 15.08
CA GLU A 95 -23.81 3.31 13.76
C GLU A 95 -22.46 2.62 13.48
N LYS A 96 -21.87 1.93 14.47
CA LYS A 96 -20.54 1.33 14.36
C LYS A 96 -20.46 0.32 13.23
N GLU A 97 -21.43 -0.60 13.16
CA GLU A 97 -21.47 -1.67 12.17
C GLU A 97 -21.60 -1.12 10.74
N THR A 98 -22.50 -0.16 10.54
CA THR A 98 -22.70 0.54 9.27
C THR A 98 -21.44 1.30 8.86
N ALA A 99 -20.81 2.03 9.79
CA ALA A 99 -19.57 2.74 9.53
C ALA A 99 -18.43 1.81 9.09
N SER A 100 -18.23 0.68 9.79
CA SER A 100 -17.24 -0.32 9.40
C SER A 100 -17.51 -0.91 8.02
N THR A 101 -18.78 -1.17 7.69
CA THR A 101 -19.18 -1.71 6.38
C THR A 101 -18.89 -0.71 5.25
N ILE A 102 -19.23 0.57 5.44
CA ILE A 102 -18.95 1.64 4.48
C ILE A 102 -17.43 1.75 4.26
N MET A 103 -16.63 1.70 5.32
CA MET A 103 -15.18 1.74 5.21
C MET A 103 -14.60 0.56 4.42
N ALA A 104 -15.11 -0.66 4.64
CA ALA A 104 -14.70 -1.83 3.89
C ALA A 104 -15.07 -1.72 2.40
N PHE A 105 -16.22 -1.13 2.09
CA PHE A 105 -16.66 -0.88 0.73
C PHE A 105 -15.73 0.11 0.02
N PHE A 106 -15.42 1.25 0.63
CA PHE A 106 -14.48 2.23 0.08
C PHE A 106 -13.07 1.65 -0.11
N LEU A 107 -12.60 0.84 0.83
CA LEU A 107 -11.30 0.16 0.72
C LEU A 107 -11.28 -0.80 -0.48
N SER A 108 -12.33 -1.63 -0.61
CA SER A 108 -12.46 -2.59 -1.71
C SER A 108 -12.61 -1.89 -3.07
N GLY A 109 -13.40 -0.82 -3.12
CA GLY A 109 -13.54 0.03 -4.31
C GLY A 109 -12.24 0.72 -4.70
N GLY A 110 -11.46 1.22 -3.73
CA GLY A 110 -10.13 1.78 -3.95
C GLY A 110 -9.15 0.76 -4.53
N LEU A 111 -9.17 -0.48 -4.01
CA LEU A 111 -8.33 -1.57 -4.52
C LEU A 111 -8.73 -1.98 -5.95
N PHE A 112 -10.03 -2.10 -6.20
CA PHE A 112 -10.57 -2.43 -7.51
C PHE A 112 -10.22 -1.36 -8.55
N SER A 113 -10.50 -0.09 -8.24
CA SER A 113 -10.18 1.04 -9.12
C SER A 113 -8.68 1.18 -9.36
N GLY A 114 -7.83 0.96 -8.35
CA GLY A 114 -6.38 0.91 -8.50
C GLY A 114 -5.91 -0.19 -9.45
N GLY A 115 -6.55 -1.36 -9.40
CA GLY A 115 -6.32 -2.46 -10.35
C GLY A 115 -6.70 -2.05 -11.77
N VAL A 116 -7.90 -1.49 -11.96
CA VAL A 116 -8.38 -1.02 -13.27
C VAL A 116 -7.46 0.06 -13.85
N LEU A 117 -7.01 1.03 -13.04
CA LEU A 117 -6.06 2.05 -13.46
C LEU A 117 -4.71 1.46 -13.86
N SER A 118 -4.24 0.43 -13.15
CA SER A 118 -2.98 -0.26 -13.49
C SER A 118 -3.07 -0.99 -14.83
N PHE A 119 -4.20 -1.65 -15.09
CA PHE A 119 -4.49 -2.25 -16.40
C PHE A 119 -4.60 -1.19 -17.49
N LEU A 120 -5.31 -0.09 -17.24
CA LEU A 120 -5.46 1.02 -18.19
C LEU A 120 -4.11 1.67 -18.52
N TRP A 121 -3.25 1.89 -17.52
CA TRP A 121 -1.90 2.40 -17.71
C TRP A 121 -1.05 1.46 -18.56
N THR A 122 -1.12 0.15 -18.28
CA THR A 122 -0.40 -0.87 -19.06
C THR A 122 -0.89 -0.91 -20.50
N PHE A 123 -2.20 -0.78 -20.71
CA PHE A 123 -2.82 -0.70 -22.04
C PHE A 123 -2.42 0.57 -22.80
N LEU A 124 -2.33 1.72 -22.12
CA LEU A 124 -1.91 2.99 -22.72
C LEU A 124 -0.42 2.98 -23.12
N VAL A 125 0.43 2.37 -22.29
CA VAL A 125 1.88 2.27 -22.51
C VAL A 125 2.24 1.23 -23.58
N ASN A 126 1.40 0.21 -23.76
CA ASN A 126 1.61 -0.86 -24.74
C ASN A 126 0.38 -0.99 -25.65
N PRO A 127 0.17 -0.03 -26.59
CA PRO A 127 -0.86 -0.18 -27.59
C PRO A 127 -0.37 -1.22 -28.61
N SER A 128 -0.82 -2.46 -28.46
CA SER A 128 -0.64 -3.52 -29.46
C SER A 128 -1.50 -3.26 -30.69
#